data_AF-A0A259SEW8-F1
#
_entry.id   AF-A0A259SEW8-F1
#
_cell.length_a   1.000
_cell.length_b   1.000
_cell.length_c   1.000
_cell.angle_alpha   90.00
_cell.angle_beta   90.00
_cell.angle_gamma   90.00
#
_symmetry.space_group_name_H-M   'P 1'
#
loop_
_entity.id
_entity.type
_entity.pdbx_description
1 polymer ?
#
loop_
_entity_poly.entity_id
_entity_poly.type
_entity_poly.pdbx_seq_one_letter_code
_entity_poly.pdbx_strand_id
1 'polypeptide(L)'
;MAWAVPAVALAAPIPAYAVSGPPPQIVTGAACKSPGNSCKTFPKGYNVPATVHNPDPVKTIWITGLSITNNTLGITLTPSTSPALPIQVAPGATINIVLQAQSGNSANQAGSFDFNVTWGHASDGSDHDHSPIVLHIDVPGTPPGCVCP
;
A
#
# COMPACT_ATOMS: atom_id res chain seq x y z
N MET A 1 -60.37 9.21 -1.21
CA MET A 1 -59.48 9.67 -0.12
C MET A 1 -58.05 9.46 -0.58
N ALA A 2 -57.34 10.54 -0.88
CA ALA A 2 -55.93 10.51 -1.24
C ALA A 2 -55.12 10.60 0.06
N TRP A 3 -54.27 9.61 0.32
CA TRP A 3 -53.36 9.62 1.46
C TRP A 3 -51.96 9.96 0.95
N ALA A 4 -51.34 10.96 1.57
CA ALA A 4 -49.99 11.40 1.25
C ALA A 4 -48.97 10.33 1.67
N VAL A 5 -48.10 9.95 0.74
CA VAL A 5 -46.94 9.10 1.05
C VAL A 5 -45.84 9.98 1.66
N PRO A 6 -45.20 9.58 2.77
CA PRO A 6 -44.08 10.34 3.32
C PRO A 6 -42.90 10.28 2.35
N ALA A 7 -42.42 11.45 1.92
CA ALA A 7 -41.13 11.55 1.26
C ALA A 7 -40.03 11.31 2.31
N VAL A 8 -39.46 10.11 2.32
CA VAL A 8 -38.28 9.81 3.13
C VAL A 8 -37.09 10.44 2.42
N ALA A 9 -36.56 11.53 2.97
CA ALA A 9 -35.28 12.07 2.54
C ALA A 9 -34.20 11.03 2.86
N LEU A 10 -33.65 10.39 1.84
CA LEU A 10 -32.48 9.54 1.96
C LEU A 10 -31.29 10.44 2.29
N ALA A 11 -30.93 10.50 3.57
CA ALA A 11 -29.64 11.05 3.98
C ALA A 11 -28.56 10.09 3.47
N ALA A 12 -27.97 10.39 2.32
CA ALA A 12 -26.76 9.73 1.90
C ALA A 12 -25.65 10.14 2.88
N PRO A 13 -24.90 9.20 3.47
CA PRO A 13 -23.71 9.55 4.24
C PRO A 13 -22.72 10.21 3.28
N ILE A 14 -22.54 11.53 3.41
CA ILE A 14 -21.41 12.22 2.81
C ILE A 14 -20.18 11.63 3.51
N PRO A 15 -19.18 11.12 2.79
CA PRO A 15 -17.95 10.64 3.42
C PRO A 15 -17.41 11.78 4.30
N ALA A 16 -17.34 11.53 5.60
CA ALA A 16 -16.66 12.43 6.51
C ALA A 16 -15.18 12.32 6.16
N TYR A 17 -14.73 13.15 5.23
CA TYR A 17 -13.33 13.54 5.18
C TYR A 17 -13.09 14.26 6.50
N ALA A 18 -12.63 13.51 7.49
CA ALA A 18 -12.14 14.08 8.72
C ALA A 18 -11.13 15.18 8.39
N VAL A 19 -10.90 16.09 9.33
CA VAL A 19 -9.88 17.17 9.27
C VAL A 19 -8.43 16.60 9.21
N SER A 20 -8.28 15.37 8.74
CA SER A 20 -7.09 14.55 8.63
C SER A 20 -6.37 14.73 7.28
N GLY A 21 -6.80 15.67 6.44
CA GLY A 21 -6.09 16.01 5.20
C GLY A 21 -6.23 14.93 4.10
N PRO A 22 -5.65 15.18 2.92
CA PRO A 22 -5.69 14.24 1.81
C PRO A 22 -4.78 13.01 2.07
N PRO A 23 -5.17 11.80 1.63
CA PRO A 23 -4.34 10.60 1.76
C PRO A 23 -3.08 10.68 0.89
N PRO A 24 -2.02 9.92 1.22
CA PRO A 24 -0.90 9.70 0.33
C PRO A 24 -1.34 9.20 -1.04
N GLN A 25 -0.70 9.71 -2.08
CA GLN A 25 -0.86 9.19 -3.43
C GLN A 25 0.28 8.22 -3.70
N ILE A 26 -0.04 6.94 -3.84
CA ILE A 26 0.96 5.89 -4.08
C ILE A 26 0.77 5.32 -5.48
N VAL A 27 1.84 5.37 -6.28
CA VAL A 27 1.88 4.80 -7.62
C VAL A 27 2.87 3.64 -7.62
N THR A 28 2.38 2.43 -7.89
CA THR A 28 3.20 1.23 -7.97
C THR A 28 3.72 1.01 -9.38
N GLY A 29 4.99 0.65 -9.50
CA GLY A 29 5.58 0.10 -10.72
C GLY A 29 5.32 -1.39 -10.86
N ALA A 30 5.90 -2.00 -11.90
CA ALA A 30 5.77 -3.43 -12.14
C ALA A 30 6.47 -4.26 -11.07
N ALA A 31 5.80 -5.31 -10.59
CA ALA A 31 6.40 -6.27 -9.68
C ALA A 31 7.55 -7.02 -10.36
N CYS A 32 8.65 -7.20 -9.62
CA CYS A 32 9.78 -8.01 -10.02
C CYS A 32 10.01 -9.14 -9.03
N LYS A 33 10.68 -10.19 -9.48
CA LYS A 33 11.01 -11.35 -8.68
C LYS A 33 12.43 -11.28 -8.15
N SER A 34 12.59 -11.47 -6.84
CA SER A 34 13.90 -11.59 -6.19
C SER A 34 14.20 -13.05 -5.86
N PRO A 35 15.21 -13.67 -6.49
CA PRO A 35 15.57 -15.07 -6.22
C PRO A 35 16.26 -15.30 -4.86
N GLY A 36 16.49 -14.25 -4.05
CA GLY A 36 17.07 -14.32 -2.70
C GLY A 36 18.59 -14.55 -2.68
N ASN A 37 19.09 -15.56 -3.39
CA ASN A 37 20.53 -15.89 -3.37
C ASN A 37 21.38 -15.00 -4.29
N SER A 38 20.80 -14.43 -5.35
CA SER A 38 21.52 -13.55 -6.29
C SER A 38 21.45 -12.07 -5.92
N CYS A 39 20.58 -11.71 -4.96
CA CYS A 39 20.28 -10.34 -4.60
C CYS A 39 20.20 -10.21 -3.07
N LYS A 40 21.34 -10.00 -2.39
CA LYS A 40 21.34 -9.95 -0.91
C LYS A 40 20.60 -8.74 -0.35
N THR A 41 20.48 -7.65 -1.12
CA THR A 41 19.85 -6.40 -0.69
C THR A 41 18.33 -6.50 -0.61
N PHE A 42 17.72 -7.38 -1.40
CA PHE A 42 16.28 -7.60 -1.36
C PHE A 42 15.95 -8.98 -0.79
N PRO A 43 14.92 -9.09 0.05
CA PRO A 43 14.46 -10.39 0.51
C PRO A 43 14.01 -11.23 -0.69
N LYS A 44 14.04 -12.54 -0.48
CA LYS A 44 13.47 -13.50 -1.43
C LYS A 44 11.97 -13.29 -1.55
N GLY A 45 11.43 -13.30 -2.77
CA GLY A 45 10.00 -13.10 -3.02
C GLY A 45 9.75 -12.13 -4.16
N TYR A 46 8.84 -11.18 -3.97
CA TYR A 46 8.48 -10.16 -4.95
C TYR A 46 8.75 -8.75 -4.42
N ASN A 47 9.29 -7.88 -5.27
CA ASN A 47 9.46 -6.47 -4.94
C ASN A 47 8.67 -5.61 -5.91
N VAL A 48 8.09 -4.55 -5.39
CA VAL A 48 7.27 -3.61 -6.13
C VAL A 48 7.84 -2.21 -5.86
N PRO A 49 8.55 -1.59 -6.81
CA PRO A 49 8.94 -0.20 -6.67
C PRO A 49 7.68 0.65 -6.62
N ALA A 50 7.64 1.64 -5.74
CA ALA A 50 6.52 2.55 -5.62
C ALA A 50 7.01 3.97 -5.36
N THR A 51 6.24 4.94 -5.84
CA THR A 51 6.43 6.36 -5.55
C THR A 51 5.31 6.82 -4.66
N VAL A 52 5.66 7.46 -3.54
CA VAL A 52 4.71 8.01 -2.58
C VAL A 52 4.80 9.53 -2.63
N HIS A 53 3.67 10.18 -2.90
CA HIS A 53 3.53 11.62 -2.84
C HIS A 53 2.63 12.01 -1.65
N ASN A 54 3.06 13.00 -0.88
CA ASN A 54 2.24 13.65 0.14
C ASN A 54 1.61 14.92 -0.48
N PRO A 55 0.30 14.91 -0.81
CA PRO A 55 -0.38 16.07 -1.36
C PRO A 55 -0.78 17.12 -0.29
N ASP A 56 -0.62 16.83 1.00
CA ASP A 56 -0.91 17.78 2.06
C ASP A 56 0.15 18.92 2.05
N PRO A 57 -0.25 20.19 1.99
CA PRO A 57 0.68 21.31 1.94
C PRO A 57 1.28 21.68 3.30
N VAL A 58 0.79 21.11 4.41
CA VAL A 58 1.14 21.51 5.78
C VAL A 58 1.57 20.34 6.66
N LYS A 59 0.89 19.20 6.57
CA LYS A 59 1.11 18.06 7.48
C LYS A 59 2.05 17.03 6.88
N THR A 60 2.97 16.56 7.72
CA THR A 60 3.79 15.37 7.40
C THR A 60 2.90 14.14 7.44
N ILE A 61 3.11 13.20 6.51
CA ILE A 61 2.49 11.88 6.55
C ILE A 61 3.55 10.84 6.92
N TRP A 62 3.14 9.87 7.73
CA TRP A 62 3.89 8.69 8.09
C TRP A 62 3.20 7.45 7.55
N ILE A 63 3.95 6.60 6.85
CA ILE A 63 3.54 5.22 6.62
C ILE A 63 4.03 4.40 7.80
N THR A 64 3.13 3.75 8.51
CA THR A 64 3.42 3.11 9.80
C THR A 64 3.17 1.60 9.80
N GLY A 65 2.44 1.08 8.81
CA GLY A 65 2.10 -0.33 8.74
C GLY A 65 1.92 -0.83 7.32
N LEU A 66 2.18 -2.12 7.15
CA LEU A 66 1.90 -2.86 5.93
C LEU A 66 1.36 -4.25 6.27
N SER A 67 0.36 -4.67 5.52
CA SER A 67 -0.15 -6.05 5.55
C SER A 67 -0.47 -6.53 4.14
N ILE A 68 -0.52 -7.84 3.94
CA ILE A 68 -0.88 -8.45 2.65
C ILE A 68 -2.22 -9.16 2.78
N THR A 69 -3.13 -8.92 1.85
CA THR A 69 -4.43 -9.63 1.72
C THR A 69 -4.65 -10.11 0.29
N ASN A 70 -5.75 -10.83 0.05
CA ASN A 70 -6.19 -11.27 -1.29
C ASN A 70 -5.08 -11.97 -2.11
N ASN A 71 -4.24 -12.73 -1.42
CA ASN A 71 -3.08 -13.40 -2.00
C ASN A 71 -3.49 -14.69 -2.74
N THR A 72 -3.55 -14.61 -4.06
CA THR A 72 -3.90 -15.73 -4.94
C THR A 72 -2.69 -16.58 -5.35
N LEU A 73 -1.46 -16.16 -4.99
CA LEU A 73 -0.24 -16.91 -5.27
C LEU A 73 -0.08 -18.17 -4.39
N GLY A 74 -0.92 -18.36 -3.37
CA GLY A 74 -0.91 -19.56 -2.51
C GLY A 74 0.39 -19.74 -1.70
N ILE A 75 1.23 -18.71 -1.62
CA ILE A 75 2.47 -18.70 -0.84
C ILE A 75 2.31 -17.77 0.36
N THR A 76 2.90 -18.14 1.50
CA THR A 76 2.96 -17.22 2.65
C THR A 76 3.85 -16.04 2.29
N LEU A 77 3.27 -14.83 2.32
CA LEU A 77 3.97 -13.59 2.08
C LEU A 77 3.98 -12.75 3.36
N THR A 78 5.16 -12.28 3.74
CA THR A 78 5.31 -11.27 4.80
C THR A 78 5.74 -9.94 4.19
N PRO A 79 5.06 -8.84 4.50
CA PRO A 79 5.42 -7.54 3.95
C PRO A 79 6.69 -6.98 4.62
N SER A 80 7.50 -6.27 3.84
CA SER A 80 8.53 -5.36 4.33
C SER A 80 8.68 -4.17 3.37
N THR A 81 9.43 -3.15 3.78
CA THR A 81 9.77 -2.00 2.92
C THR A 81 11.25 -1.68 2.95
N SER A 82 11.69 -0.99 1.89
CA SER A 82 12.91 -0.20 1.90
C SER A 82 12.55 1.23 1.46
N PRO A 83 12.80 2.26 2.27
CA PRO A 83 13.31 2.21 3.65
C PRO A 83 12.35 1.51 4.62
N ALA A 84 12.84 1.11 5.80
CA ALA A 84 12.02 0.45 6.82
C ALA A 84 10.97 1.40 7.43
N LEU A 85 9.84 0.86 7.89
CA LEU A 85 8.81 1.61 8.61
C LEU A 85 9.31 2.08 9.99
N PRO A 86 8.80 3.20 10.53
CA PRO A 86 7.87 4.13 9.88
C PRO A 86 8.59 5.04 8.87
N ILE A 87 7.93 5.34 7.75
CA ILE A 87 8.49 6.17 6.67
C ILE A 87 7.87 7.55 6.72
N GLN A 88 8.71 8.59 6.79
CA GLN A 88 8.29 9.99 6.74
C GLN A 88 8.14 10.48 5.31
N VAL A 89 7.06 11.21 5.03
CA VAL A 89 6.86 11.96 3.78
C VAL A 89 6.48 13.40 4.14
N ALA A 90 7.42 14.33 3.94
CA ALA A 90 7.21 15.75 4.24
C ALA A 90 6.09 16.36 3.38
N PRO A 91 5.47 17.47 3.80
CA PRO A 91 4.44 18.16 3.01
C PRO A 91 4.90 18.46 1.58
N GLY A 92 4.06 18.13 0.60
CA GLY A 92 4.35 18.31 -0.84
C GLY A 92 5.49 17.44 -1.39
N ALA A 93 6.14 16.60 -0.57
CA ALA A 93 7.28 15.82 -1.01
C ALA A 93 6.86 14.54 -1.74
N THR A 94 7.78 14.04 -2.55
CA THR A 94 7.66 12.75 -3.24
C THR A 94 8.89 11.92 -2.96
N ILE A 95 8.71 10.68 -2.52
CA ILE A 95 9.78 9.74 -2.24
C ILE A 95 9.59 8.43 -3.00
N ASN A 96 10.68 7.71 -3.24
CA ASN A 96 10.64 6.36 -3.78
C ASN A 96 10.84 5.35 -2.65
N ILE A 97 10.02 4.30 -2.68
CA ILE A 97 10.10 3.17 -1.78
C ILE A 97 10.06 1.87 -2.58
N VAL A 98 10.40 0.78 -1.92
CA VAL A 98 10.18 -0.57 -2.45
C VAL A 98 9.31 -1.31 -1.46
N LEU A 99 8.10 -1.69 -1.89
CA LEU A 99 7.24 -2.61 -1.16
C LEU A 99 7.70 -4.03 -1.47
N GLN A 100 7.85 -4.86 -0.46
CA GLN A 100 8.47 -6.17 -0.58
C GLN A 100 7.52 -7.20 -0.01
N ALA A 101 7.16 -8.19 -0.82
CA ALA A 101 6.42 -9.36 -0.39
C ALA A 101 7.42 -10.51 -0.25
N GLN A 102 7.90 -10.70 0.97
CA GLN A 102 8.91 -11.72 1.27
C GLN A 102 8.26 -13.10 1.25
N SER A 103 8.94 -14.08 0.66
CA SER A 103 8.49 -15.46 0.57
C SER A 103 9.61 -16.44 0.86
N GLY A 104 9.24 -17.61 1.40
CA GLY A 104 10.18 -18.74 1.55
C GLY A 104 10.69 -19.29 0.21
N ASN A 105 9.98 -19.04 -0.90
CA ASN A 105 10.41 -19.43 -2.24
C ASN A 105 10.40 -18.25 -3.22
N SER A 106 11.08 -18.45 -4.33
CA SER A 106 11.09 -17.52 -5.45
C SER A 106 10.65 -18.32 -6.67
N ALA A 107 9.49 -18.98 -6.60
CA ALA A 107 8.94 -19.69 -7.73
C ALA A 107 8.46 -18.70 -8.82
N ASN A 108 8.37 -19.15 -10.06
CA ASN A 108 7.67 -18.41 -11.12
C ASN A 108 6.19 -18.73 -10.94
N GLN A 109 5.40 -17.76 -10.47
CA GLN A 109 3.97 -17.96 -10.22
C GLN A 109 3.19 -16.79 -10.79
N ALA A 110 2.04 -17.09 -11.40
CA ALA A 110 1.08 -16.08 -11.82
C ALA A 110 0.03 -15.92 -10.72
N GLY A 111 -0.35 -14.68 -10.45
CA GLY A 111 -1.38 -14.38 -9.47
C GLY A 111 -1.27 -12.94 -9.00
N SER A 112 -1.89 -12.65 -7.88
CA SER A 112 -2.05 -11.31 -7.36
C SER A 112 -2.06 -11.30 -5.84
N PHE A 113 -1.81 -10.14 -5.27
CA PHE A 113 -2.00 -9.86 -3.84
C PHE A 113 -2.17 -8.36 -3.63
N ASP A 114 -2.76 -7.98 -2.50
CA ASP A 114 -2.95 -6.59 -2.14
C ASP A 114 -2.03 -6.20 -0.99
N PHE A 115 -1.31 -5.08 -1.13
CA PHE A 115 -0.72 -4.40 0.02
C PHE A 115 -1.77 -3.47 0.63
N ASN A 116 -2.01 -3.59 1.93
CA ASN A 116 -2.75 -2.60 2.70
C ASN A 116 -1.75 -1.73 3.45
N VAL A 117 -1.71 -0.45 3.12
CA VAL A 117 -0.79 0.55 3.65
C VAL A 117 -1.49 1.34 4.75
N THR A 118 -1.02 1.21 5.99
CA THR A 118 -1.46 2.03 7.11
C THR A 118 -0.65 3.31 7.17
N TRP A 119 -1.34 4.43 7.31
CA TRP A 119 -0.73 5.76 7.33
C TRP A 119 -1.44 6.68 8.33
N GLY A 120 -0.78 7.78 8.68
CA GLY A 120 -1.34 8.86 9.48
C GLY A 120 -0.35 10.02 9.64
N HIS A 121 -0.61 10.94 10.56
CA HIS A 121 0.26 12.09 10.86
C HIS A 121 1.18 11.90 12.07
N ALA A 122 1.12 10.74 12.72
CA ALA A 122 1.98 10.38 13.85
C ALA A 122 2.91 9.21 13.48
N SER A 123 4.20 9.34 13.81
CA SER A 123 5.22 8.34 13.47
C SER A 123 5.07 7.02 14.24
N ASP A 124 4.44 7.05 15.40
CA ASP A 124 4.17 5.88 16.24
C ASP A 124 2.91 5.11 15.82
N GLY A 125 2.19 5.61 14.81
CA GLY A 125 0.96 5.01 14.33
C GLY A 125 -0.25 5.24 15.23
N SER A 126 -0.16 6.12 16.24
CA SER A 126 -1.28 6.47 17.13
C SER A 126 -2.42 7.23 16.43
N ASP A 127 -2.18 7.73 15.22
CA ASP A 127 -3.17 8.38 14.39
C ASP A 127 -3.97 7.33 13.60
N HIS A 128 -5.13 6.95 14.15
CA HIS A 128 -5.95 5.82 13.68
C HIS A 128 -7.16 6.25 12.83
N ASP A 129 -7.39 7.54 12.63
CA ASP A 129 -8.59 8.05 11.96
C ASP A 129 -8.49 8.03 10.41
N HIS A 130 -7.65 7.13 9.88
CA HIS A 130 -7.32 7.04 8.46
C HIS A 130 -7.64 5.67 7.90
N SER A 131 -8.33 5.64 6.76
CA SER A 131 -8.54 4.39 6.02
C SER A 131 -7.24 3.92 5.37
N PRO A 132 -6.89 2.62 5.46
CA PRO A 132 -5.74 2.07 4.76
C PRO A 132 -5.84 2.25 3.25
N ILE A 133 -4.69 2.42 2.60
CA ILE A 133 -4.61 2.45 1.13
C ILE A 133 -4.36 1.03 0.64
N VAL A 134 -5.23 0.53 -0.24
CA VAL A 134 -5.10 -0.79 -0.83
C VAL A 134 -4.44 -0.68 -2.20
N LEU A 135 -3.34 -1.42 -2.40
CA LEU A 135 -2.57 -1.46 -3.64
C LEU A 135 -2.62 -2.87 -4.22
N HIS A 136 -3.33 -3.04 -5.33
CA HIS A 136 -3.43 -4.31 -6.04
C HIS A 136 -2.19 -4.57 -6.88
N ILE A 137 -1.54 -5.70 -6.66
CA ILE A 137 -0.34 -6.11 -7.39
C ILE A 137 -0.64 -7.36 -8.21
N ASP A 138 -0.46 -7.25 -9.52
CA ASP A 138 -0.44 -8.37 -10.44
C ASP A 138 0.99 -8.85 -10.68
N VAL A 139 1.19 -10.16 -10.54
CA VAL A 139 2.43 -10.85 -10.81
C VAL A 139 2.24 -11.74 -12.04
N PRO A 140 2.91 -11.45 -13.17
CA PRO A 140 2.86 -12.33 -14.33
C PRO A 140 3.59 -13.64 -14.02
N GLY A 141 3.21 -14.74 -14.67
CA GLY A 141 3.78 -16.08 -14.40
C GLY A 141 5.30 -16.16 -14.51
N THR A 142 5.91 -15.29 -15.32
CA THR A 142 7.37 -15.13 -15.46
C THR A 142 7.74 -13.65 -15.25
N PRO A 143 7.72 -13.15 -14.01
CA PRO A 143 8.07 -11.77 -13.73
C PRO A 143 9.56 -11.57 -13.98
N PRO A 144 9.98 -10.36 -14.42
CA PRO A 144 11.39 -10.05 -14.58
C PRO A 144 12.12 -10.19 -13.25
N GLY A 145 13.40 -10.56 -13.31
CA GLY A 145 14.27 -10.50 -12.14
C GLY A 145 14.43 -9.06 -11.65
N CYS A 146 14.40 -8.84 -10.35
CA CYS A 146 14.69 -7.52 -9.80
C CYS A 146 16.13 -7.10 -10.10
N VAL A 147 16.31 -5.85 -10.54
CA VAL A 147 17.63 -5.22 -10.60
C VAL A 147 18.04 -4.88 -9.18
N CYS A 148 19.10 -5.52 -8.69
CA CYS A 148 19.65 -5.24 -7.37
C CYS A 148 20.41 -3.91 -7.42
N PRO A 149 20.17 -3.00 -6.46
CA PRO A 149 21.03 -1.83 -6.27
C PRO A 149 22.41 -2.23 -5.75
#